data_AF-A0A928FP94-F1
#
_entry.id   AF-A0A928FP94-F1
#
_cell.length_a   1.000
_cell.length_b   1.000
_cell.length_c   1.000
_cell.angle_alpha   90.00
_cell.angle_beta   90.00
_cell.angle_gamma   90.00
#
_symmetry.space_group_name_H-M   'P 1'
#
loop_
_entity.id
_entity.type
_entity.pdbx_description
1 polymer ?
#
loop_
_entity_poly.entity_id
_entity_poly.type
_entity_poly.pdbx_seq_one_letter_code
_entity_poly.pdbx_strand_id
1 'polypeptide(L)' 'YIHYYNNDRISLKLKGMSPVQYRAHSQQT' A
#
# COMPACT_ATOMS: atom_id res chain seq x y z
N TYR A 1 -3.41 -12.25 -14.12
CA TYR A 1 -2.86 -11.00 -14.70
C TYR A 1 -3.49 -9.70 -14.12
N ILE A 2 -4.21 -9.75 -12.99
CA ILE A 2 -4.78 -8.56 -12.29
C ILE A 2 -4.02 -8.23 -10.99
N HIS A 3 -3.41 -9.24 -10.36
CA HIS A 3 -2.72 -9.08 -9.08
C HIS A 3 -1.52 -8.11 -9.13
N TYR A 4 -0.79 -8.07 -10.24
CA TYR A 4 0.35 -7.14 -10.39
C TYR A 4 -0.10 -5.69 -10.54
N TYR A 5 -1.11 -5.44 -11.39
CA TYR A 5 -1.64 -4.10 -11.64
C TYR A 5 -2.23 -3.44 -10.38
N ASN A 6 -2.84 -4.22 -9.49
CA ASN A 6 -3.42 -3.70 -8.24
C ASN A 6 -2.37 -3.37 -7.18
N ASN A 7 -1.28 -4.14 -7.09
CA ASN A 7 -0.21 -3.88 -6.12
C ASN A 7 0.54 -2.57 -6.44
N ASP A 8 0.78 -2.29 -7.72
CA ASP A 8 1.47 -1.07 -8.15
C ASP A 8 0.63 0.18 -7.86
N ARG A 9 -0.68 0.11 -8.10
CA ARG A 9 -1.61 1.22 -7.81
C ARG A 9 -1.78 1.50 -6.32
N ILE A 10 -1.83 0.46 -5.50
CA ILE A 10 -1.90 0.61 -4.04
C ILE A 10 -0.61 1.29 -3.56
N SER A 11 0.56 0.84 -4.00
CA SER A 11 1.85 1.43 -3.62
C SER A 11 1.95 2.93 -3.98
N LEU A 12 1.43 3.35 -5.15
CA LEU A 12 1.37 4.76 -5.54
C LEU A 12 0.47 5.60 -4.61
N LYS A 13 -0.71 5.08 -4.25
CA LYS A 13 -1.63 5.76 -3.32
C LYS A 13 -1.05 5.86 -1.90
N LEU A 14 -0.25 4.88 -1.51
CA LEU A 14 0.36 4.78 -0.19
C LEU A 14 1.69 5.57 -0.07
N LYS A 15 1.98 6.49 -1.00
CA LYS A 15 3.24 7.27 -1.04
C LYS A 15 4.50 6.38 -1.02
N GLY A 16 4.44 5.22 -1.66
CA GLY A 16 5.55 4.24 -1.67
C GLY A 16 5.59 3.30 -0.47
N MET A 17 4.61 3.35 0.44
CA MET A 17 4.51 2.35 1.51
C MET A 17 3.90 1.05 0.99
N SER A 18 4.42 -0.09 1.46
CA SER A 18 3.73 -1.37 1.32
C SER A 18 2.42 -1.39 2.13
N PRO A 19 1.45 -2.25 1.79
CA PRO A 19 0.19 -2.35 2.53
C PRO A 19 0.37 -2.62 4.03
N VAL A 20 1.42 -3.35 4.41
CA VAL A 20 1.74 -3.64 5.82
C VAL A 20 2.25 -2.39 6.54
N GLN A 21 3.17 -1.64 5.93
CA GLN A 21 3.69 -0.38 6.48
C GLN A 21 2.59 0.67 6.63
N TYR A 22 1.69 0.80 5.65
CA TYR A 22 0.56 1.72 5.74
C TYR A 22 -0.38 1.37 6.89
N ARG A 23 -0.68 0.08 7.09
CA ARG A 23 -1.50 -0.37 8.22
C ARG A 23 -0.83 -0.01 9.55
N ALA A 24 0.46 -0.33 9.71
CA ALA A 24 1.20 0.03 10.93
C ALA A 24 1.16 1.55 11.21
N HIS A 25 1.34 2.39 10.18
CA HIS A 25 1.24 3.84 10.30
C HIS A 25 -0.16 4.31 10.69
N SER A 26 -1.22 3.72 10.10
CA SER A 26 -2.62 4.06 10.40
C SER A 26 -3.09 3.66 11.80
N GLN A 27 -2.41 2.69 12.43
CA GLN A 27 -2.75 2.21 13.79
C GLN A 27 -2.00 2.99 14.89
N GLN A 28 -1.12 3.92 14.52
CA GLN A 28 -0.38 4.78 15.46
C GLN A 28 -1.02 6.16 15.67
N THR A 29 -2.21 6.40 15.10
CA THR A 29 -3.04 7.60 15.34
C THR A 29 -4.26 7.23 16.16
#